data_AF-A0A3C0FXL8-F1
#
_entry.id   AF-A0A3C0FXL8-F1
#
_cell.length_a   1.000
_cell.length_b   1.000
_cell.length_c   1.000
_cell.angle_alpha   90.00
_cell.angle_beta   90.00
_cell.angle_gamma   90.00
#
_symmetry.space_group_name_H-M   'P 1'
#
loop_
_entity.id
_entity.type
_entity.pdbx_description
1 polymer ?
#
loop_
_entity_poly.entity_id
_entity_poly.type
_entity_poly.pdbx_seq_one_letter_code
_entity_poly.pdbx_strand_id
1 'polypeptide(L)' 'AGSPDYVSEGNLMARWGQEHHVHYWTREWQSIIFGNESSYLGNIMKLGFDGVLMAGIDEYAWWLDY' A
#
# COMPACT_ATOMS: atom_id res chain seq x y z
N ALA A 1 7.70 -14.54 -13.35
CA ALA A 1 6.64 -13.54 -13.52
C ALA A 1 7.23 -12.19 -13.13
N GLY A 2 6.96 -11.12 -13.89
CA GLY A 2 7.42 -9.77 -13.53
C GLY A 2 6.75 -9.25 -12.26
N SER A 3 7.23 -8.14 -11.73
CA SER A 3 6.55 -7.42 -10.64
C SER A 3 5.14 -6.99 -11.10
N PRO A 4 4.14 -6.95 -10.20
CA PRO A 4 2.84 -6.37 -10.51
C PRO A 4 2.98 -4.90 -10.95
N ASP A 5 2.12 -4.45 -11.87
CA ASP A 5 2.18 -3.09 -12.45
C ASP A 5 1.99 -1.96 -11.42
N TYR A 6 1.46 -2.26 -10.24
CA TYR A 6 1.31 -1.30 -9.15
C TYR A 6 2.57 -1.16 -8.27
N VAL A 7 3.62 -1.97 -8.51
CA VAL A 7 4.90 -1.93 -7.78
C VAL A 7 5.93 -1.19 -8.64
N SER A 8 6.43 -0.06 -8.13
CA SER A 8 7.48 0.74 -8.75
C SER A 8 8.87 0.37 -8.18
N GLU A 9 9.84 1.26 -8.37
CA GLU A 9 11.20 1.09 -7.89
C GLU A 9 11.30 0.95 -6.36
N GLY A 10 12.39 0.33 -5.92
CA GLY A 10 12.66 0.13 -4.50
C GLY A 10 13.02 1.44 -3.81
N ASN A 11 12.42 1.69 -2.65
CA ASN A 11 12.73 2.81 -1.78
C ASN A 11 13.88 2.43 -0.84
N LEU A 12 15.12 2.67 -1.27
CA LEU A 12 16.32 2.42 -0.46
C LEU A 12 16.44 3.34 0.77
N MET A 13 15.66 4.43 0.80
CA MET A 13 15.62 5.37 1.93
C MET A 13 14.53 5.02 2.94
N ALA A 14 13.69 4.02 2.64
CA ALA A 14 12.68 3.56 3.56
C ALA A 14 13.30 2.80 4.73
N ARG A 15 12.50 2.63 5.78
CA ARG A 15 12.95 2.17 7.10
C ARG A 15 13.70 0.83 7.05
N TRP A 16 13.31 -0.05 6.13
CA TRP A 16 13.88 -1.40 6.01
C TRP A 16 14.71 -1.58 4.73
N GLY A 17 14.81 -0.55 3.88
CA GLY A 17 15.55 -0.58 2.61
C GLY A 17 15.05 -1.63 1.61
N GLN A 18 13.83 -2.13 1.82
CA GLN A 18 13.21 -3.20 1.03
C GLN A 18 11.77 -2.86 0.62
N GLU A 19 11.31 -1.65 0.98
CA GLU A 19 10.03 -1.13 0.58
C GLU A 19 10.06 -0.70 -0.89
N HIS A 20 8.88 -0.67 -1.52
CA HIS A 20 8.71 -0.21 -2.88
C HIS A 20 7.72 0.96 -2.89
N HIS A 21 7.95 1.92 -3.80
CA HIS A 21 6.91 2.88 -4.14
C HIS A 21 5.77 2.15 -4.85
N VAL A 22 4.53 2.51 -4.54
CA VAL A 22 3.35 1.85 -5.09
C VAL A 22 2.42 2.85 -5.75
N HIS A 23 1.86 2.46 -6.90
CA HIS A 23 0.81 3.22 -7.58
C HIS A 23 -0.49 3.11 -6.78
N TYR A 24 -0.59 3.86 -5.68
CA TYR A 24 -1.68 3.72 -4.71
C TYR A 24 -3.07 4.06 -5.27
N TRP A 25 -3.12 4.74 -6.41
CA TRP A 25 -4.34 5.04 -7.16
C TRP A 25 -4.87 3.88 -8.02
N THR A 26 -4.09 2.80 -8.22
CA THR A 26 -4.52 1.65 -9.03
C THR A 26 -5.56 0.80 -8.31
N ARG A 27 -6.48 0.21 -9.07
CA ARG A 27 -7.54 -0.63 -8.51
C ARG A 27 -6.97 -1.90 -7.88
N GLU A 28 -5.91 -2.43 -8.47
CA GLU A 28 -5.21 -3.63 -8.04
C GLU A 28 -4.61 -3.41 -6.64
N TRP A 29 -3.91 -2.30 -6.42
CA TRP A 29 -3.39 -1.94 -5.09
C TRP A 29 -4.51 -1.70 -4.08
N GLN A 30 -5.51 -0.89 -4.45
CA GLN A 30 -6.66 -0.62 -3.59
C GLN A 30 -7.42 -1.88 -3.19
N SER A 31 -7.47 -2.88 -4.08
CA SER A 31 -8.13 -4.16 -3.80
C SER A 31 -7.41 -4.95 -2.69
N ILE A 32 -6.09 -4.82 -2.58
CA ILE A 32 -5.30 -5.43 -1.49
C ILE A 32 -5.64 -4.75 -0.15
N ILE A 33 -5.77 -3.42 -0.15
CA ILE A 33 -6.01 -2.65 1.07
C ILE A 33 -7.48 -2.76 1.52
N PHE A 34 -8.45 -2.53 0.63
CA PHE A 34 -9.87 -2.35 0.98
C PHE A 34 -10.88 -2.94 -0.01
N GLY A 35 -10.49 -3.88 -0.88
CA GLY A 35 -11.36 -4.36 -1.96
C GLY A 35 -12.56 -5.23 -1.57
N ASN A 36 -12.39 -6.12 -0.59
CA ASN A 36 -13.44 -7.04 -0.12
C ASN A 36 -13.11 -7.57 1.29
N GLU A 37 -13.89 -8.51 1.80
CA GLU A 37 -13.69 -9.08 3.14
C GLU A 37 -12.38 -9.85 3.34
N SER A 38 -11.69 -10.23 2.26
CA SER A 38 -10.36 -10.87 2.30
C SER A 38 -9.21 -9.87 2.15
N SER A 39 -9.52 -8.58 1.96
CA SER A 39 -8.52 -7.50 1.92
C SER A 39 -7.92 -7.23 3.31
N TYR A 40 -6.86 -6.42 3.35
CA TYR A 40 -6.17 -6.08 4.59
C TYR A 40 -7.11 -5.45 5.64
N LEU A 41 -7.87 -4.41 5.26
CA LEU A 41 -8.87 -3.82 6.15
C LEU A 41 -10.02 -4.77 6.47
N GLY A 42 -10.45 -5.58 5.49
CA GLY A 42 -11.47 -6.62 5.72
C GLY A 42 -11.08 -7.61 6.83
N ASN A 43 -9.82 -8.05 6.83
CA ASN A 43 -9.29 -8.93 7.87
C ASN A 43 -9.14 -8.22 9.22
N ILE A 44 -8.71 -6.95 9.25
CA ILE A 44 -8.65 -6.17 10.50
C ILE A 44 -10.04 -6.02 11.13
N MET A 45 -11.07 -5.73 10.32
CA MET A 45 -12.45 -5.63 10.81
C MET A 45 -12.94 -6.98 11.37
N LYS A 46 -12.61 -8.09 10.72
CA LYS A 46 -12.95 -9.45 11.21
C LYS A 46 -12.31 -9.80 12.56
N LEU A 47 -11.15 -9.21 12.86
CA LEU A 47 -10.47 -9.37 14.15
C LEU A 47 -11.09 -8.51 15.27
N GLY A 48 -12.07 -7.65 14.96
CA GLY A 48 -12.79 -6.86 15.95
C GLY A 48 -12.06 -5.59 16.41
N PHE A 49 -11.11 -5.07 15.61
CA PHE A 49 -10.52 -3.77 15.87
C PHE A 49 -11.52 -2.64 15.59
N ASP A 50 -11.57 -1.63 16.46
CA ASP A 50 -12.47 -0.47 16.32
C ASP A 50 -11.99 0.57 15.30
N GLY A 51 -10.75 0.46 14.82
CA GLY A 51 -10.17 1.41 13.86
C GLY A 51 -8.75 1.05 13.45
N VAL A 52 -8.20 1.82 12.51
CA VAL A 52 -6.84 1.67 12.00
C VAL A 52 -6.09 3.00 12.01
N LEU A 53 -4.78 2.92 12.25
CA LEU A 53 -3.85 4.01 12.00
C LEU A 53 -3.09 3.69 10.70
N MET A 54 -3.27 4.51 9.68
CA MET A 54 -2.68 4.31 8.36
C MET A 54 -1.38 5.11 8.22
N ALA A 55 -0.30 4.42 7.83
CA ALA A 55 0.99 5.03 7.49
C ALA A 55 1.11 5.19 5.95
N GLY A 56 2.06 6.02 5.50
CA GLY A 56 2.35 6.23 4.08
C GLY A 56 1.41 7.21 3.37
N ILE A 57 0.70 8.06 4.12
CA ILE A 57 -0.15 9.12 3.54
C ILE A 57 0.68 10.16 2.80
N ASP A 58 1.93 10.36 3.21
CA ASP A 58 2.93 11.27 2.64
C ASP A 58 3.58 10.76 1.34
N GLU A 59 3.30 9.51 0.94
CA GLU A 59 3.83 8.89 -0.28
C GLU A 59 3.53 9.70 -1.54
N TYR A 60 2.43 10.46 -1.57
CA TYR A 60 2.12 11.34 -2.70
C TYR A 60 3.24 12.33 -3.02
N ALA A 61 4.01 12.76 -2.01
CA ALA A 61 5.06 13.75 -2.17
C ALA A 61 6.20 13.19 -3.03
N TRP A 62 6.49 11.89 -2.92
CA TRP A 62 7.49 11.24 -3.77
C TRP A 62 7.09 11.28 -5.25
N TRP A 63 5.80 11.08 -5.56
CA TRP A 63 5.26 11.11 -6.92
C TRP A 63 5.15 12.51 -7.54
N LEU A 64 5.36 13.58 -6.78
CA LEU A 64 5.41 14.94 -7.33
C LEU A 64 6.75 15.26 -7.99
N ASP A 65 7.82 14.61 -7.53
CA ASP A 65 9.20 14.85 -7.99
C ASP A 65 9.73 13.74 -8.94
N TYR A 66 8.94 12.67 -9.14
CA TYR A 66 9.24 11.54 -10.02
C TYR A 66 8.83 11.81 -11.48
#